data_AF-A0A1I0XQB0-F1
#
_entry.id   AF-A0A1I0XQB0-F1
#
_cell.length_a   1.000
_cell.length_b   1.000
_cell.length_c   1.000
_cell.angle_alpha   90.00
_cell.angle_beta   90.00
_cell.angle_gamma   90.00
#
_symmetry.space_group_name_H-M   'P 1'
#
loop_
_entity.id
_entity.type
_entity.pdbx_description
1 polymer ?
#
loop_
_entity_poly.entity_id
_entity_poly.type
_entity_poly.pdbx_seq_one_letter_code
_entity_poly.pdbx_strand_id
1 'polypeptide(L)'
;MKIKNSYPLNGIRLCIDLEDNVNCKGRAYSPLRAEPLIFNDMNGFFVEMDKVFDKAGYPQAFQEKRTFDGKTIPQGSFKNEKEAKIDDEFIEIQYGEQKTFDVIVDTRYNTSWQGKVLDTEGKMVGSFDGELELYKLI
;
A
#
# COMPACT_ATOMS: atom_id res chain seq x y z
N MET A 1 29.70 -4.17 5.64
CA MET A 1 28.65 -3.61 4.77
C MET A 1 27.31 -3.94 5.40
N LYS A 2 26.62 -2.96 6.00
CA LYS A 2 25.23 -3.17 6.42
C LYS A 2 24.39 -3.16 5.15
N ILE A 3 23.74 -4.27 4.84
CA ILE A 3 22.73 -4.33 3.79
C ILE A 3 21.62 -3.42 4.30
N LYS A 4 21.49 -2.20 3.76
CA LYS A 4 20.33 -1.34 4.03
C LYS A 4 19.13 -2.13 3.49
N ASN A 5 18.26 -2.56 4.40
CA ASN A 5 17.05 -3.27 4.03
C ASN A 5 16.14 -2.22 3.38
N SER A 6 15.91 -2.34 2.08
CA SER A 6 15.10 -1.39 1.33
C SER A 6 13.64 -1.48 1.77
N TYR A 7 12.93 -0.35 1.78
CA TYR A 7 11.49 -0.32 2.06
C TYR A 7 10.76 -1.14 0.99
N PRO A 8 9.92 -2.12 1.35
CA PRO A 8 9.37 -3.06 0.39
C PRO A 8 8.44 -2.36 -0.62
N LEU A 9 8.51 -2.74 -1.90
CA LEU A 9 7.69 -2.16 -2.97
C LEU A 9 6.18 -2.33 -2.73
N ASN A 10 5.77 -3.38 -2.03
CA ASN A 10 4.40 -3.64 -1.60
C ASN A 10 4.10 -3.08 -0.21
N GLY A 11 5.01 -2.30 0.34
CA GLY A 11 4.85 -1.58 1.59
C GLY A 11 4.13 -0.26 1.39
N ILE A 12 3.36 0.10 2.41
CA ILE A 12 2.71 1.38 2.56
C ILE A 12 3.00 1.86 3.97
N ARG A 13 3.62 3.03 4.09
CA ARG A 13 3.69 3.72 5.37
C ARG A 13 2.45 4.56 5.52
N LEU A 14 1.60 4.15 6.45
CA LEU A 14 0.33 4.79 6.76
C LEU A 14 0.51 5.70 7.98
N CYS A 15 0.38 7.01 7.76
CA CYS A 15 0.46 8.05 8.78
C CYS A 15 -0.95 8.56 9.06
N ILE A 16 -1.50 8.26 10.23
CA ILE A 16 -2.79 8.79 10.70
C ILE A 16 -2.54 10.11 11.41
N ASP A 17 -3.06 11.18 10.84
CA ASP A 17 -2.92 12.54 11.38
C ASP A 17 -4.12 12.93 12.25
N LEU A 18 -5.32 12.47 11.88
CA LEU A 18 -6.52 12.74 12.65
C LEU A 18 -7.48 11.55 12.58
N GLU A 19 -7.80 10.98 13.73
CA GLU A 19 -8.84 9.97 13.89
C GLU A 19 -9.88 10.48 14.90
N ASP A 20 -11.14 10.54 14.47
CA ASP A 20 -12.30 10.81 15.31
C ASP A 20 -13.43 9.81 14.95
N ASN A 21 -14.56 9.86 15.67
CA ASN A 21 -15.67 8.91 15.47
C ASN A 21 -16.28 8.93 14.04
N VAL A 22 -16.00 9.96 13.25
CA VAL A 22 -16.57 10.21 11.93
C VAL A 22 -15.51 10.23 10.83
N ASN A 23 -14.28 10.69 11.13
CA ASN A 23 -13.24 10.88 10.12
C ASN A 23 -11.92 10.17 10.49
N CYS A 24 -11.24 9.68 9.47
CA CYS A 24 -9.86 9.19 9.57
C CYS A 24 -9.04 9.81 8.44
N LYS A 25 -8.18 10.76 8.77
CA LYS A 25 -7.39 11.54 7.81
C LYS A 25 -5.92 11.26 8.01
N GLY A 26 -5.19 11.30 6.92
CA GLY A 26 -3.77 11.04 6.98
C GLY A 26 -3.07 11.08 5.64
N ARG A 27 -1.86 10.54 5.66
CA ARG A 27 -0.96 10.45 4.53
C ARG A 27 -0.47 9.02 4.39
N ALA A 28 -0.33 8.57 3.16
CA ALA A 28 0.28 7.28 2.85
C ALA A 28 1.45 7.46 1.89
N TYR A 29 2.54 6.74 2.16
CA TYR A 29 3.76 6.76 1.38
C TYR A 29 4.03 5.35 0.87
N SER A 30 4.49 5.24 -0.38
CA SER A 30 4.82 3.97 -1.00
C SER A 30 5.97 4.16 -1.97
N PRO A 31 6.88 3.18 -2.13
CA PRO A 31 7.93 3.22 -3.14
C PRO A 31 7.41 3.32 -4.59
N LEU A 32 6.12 3.06 -4.80
CA LEU A 32 5.47 3.09 -6.12
C LEU A 32 4.99 4.49 -6.51
N ARG A 33 5.12 5.49 -5.64
CA ARG A 33 4.60 6.86 -5.87
C ARG A 33 5.51 7.92 -5.25
N ALA A 34 5.85 8.96 -6.03
CA ALA A 34 6.76 10.02 -5.59
C ALA A 34 6.14 10.94 -4.53
N GLU A 35 4.85 11.24 -4.68
CA GLU A 35 4.13 12.16 -3.81
C GLU A 35 3.28 11.39 -2.79
N PRO A 36 3.15 11.88 -1.55
CA PRO A 36 2.28 11.26 -0.57
C PRO A 36 0.83 11.23 -1.06
N LEU A 37 0.13 10.13 -0.76
CA LEU A 37 -1.30 9.99 -0.94
C LEU A 37 -1.99 10.59 0.30
N ILE A 38 -2.67 11.71 0.11
CA ILE A 38 -3.45 12.35 1.17
C ILE A 38 -4.87 11.80 1.12
N PHE A 39 -5.39 11.33 2.24
CA PHE A 39 -6.74 10.79 2.35
C PHE A 39 -7.52 11.46 3.49
N ASN A 40 -8.83 11.56 3.31
CA ASN A 40 -9.74 12.17 4.30
C ASN A 40 -10.62 11.12 5.02
N ASP A 41 -10.59 9.88 4.55
CA ASP A 41 -11.28 8.74 5.10
C ASP A 41 -10.57 7.45 4.63
N MET A 42 -10.79 6.35 5.36
CA MET A 42 -10.13 5.08 5.06
C MET A 42 -10.59 4.45 3.75
N ASN A 43 -11.82 4.70 3.30
CA ASN A 43 -12.28 4.19 2.00
C ASN A 43 -11.53 4.89 0.86
N GLY A 44 -11.39 6.22 0.94
CA GLY A 44 -10.56 7.00 0.02
C GLY A 44 -9.12 6.51 -0.03
N PHE A 45 -8.54 6.14 1.12
CA PHE A 45 -7.23 5.49 1.17
C PHE A 45 -7.18 4.19 0.36
N PHE A 46 -8.09 3.24 0.62
CA PHE A 46 -8.12 1.96 -0.07
C PHE A 46 -8.27 2.14 -1.59
N VAL A 47 -9.23 2.98 -2.02
CA VAL A 47 -9.50 3.22 -3.44
C VAL A 47 -8.31 3.86 -4.16
N GLU A 48 -7.68 4.87 -3.57
CA GLU A 48 -6.56 5.56 -4.23
C GLU A 48 -5.31 4.69 -4.28
N MET A 49 -5.06 3.90 -3.24
CA MET A 49 -3.89 3.03 -3.19
C MET A 49 -4.07 1.77 -4.08
N ASP A 50 -5.29 1.28 -4.24
CA ASP A 50 -5.58 0.20 -5.21
C ASP A 50 -5.24 0.65 -6.65
N LYS A 51 -5.53 1.92 -6.99
CA LYS A 51 -5.09 2.54 -8.26
C LYS A 51 -3.57 2.65 -8.37
N VAL A 52 -2.85 2.85 -7.26
CA VAL A 52 -1.37 2.86 -7.27
C VAL A 52 -0.84 1.48 -7.63
N PHE A 53 -1.33 0.43 -6.97
CA PHE A 53 -0.94 -0.95 -7.25
C PHE A 53 -1.33 -1.41 -8.66
N ASP A 54 -2.52 -1.04 -9.15
CA ASP A 54 -2.96 -1.34 -10.52
C ASP A 54 -2.08 -0.68 -11.58
N LYS A 55 -1.65 0.57 -11.35
CA LYS A 55 -0.75 1.27 -12.27
C LYS A 55 0.66 0.66 -12.28
N ALA A 56 1.15 0.25 -11.10
CA ALA A 56 2.44 -0.42 -10.98
C ALA A 56 2.42 -1.87 -11.53
N GLY A 57 1.24 -2.51 -11.54
CA GLY A 57 1.09 -3.93 -11.80
C GLY A 57 1.58 -4.82 -10.65
N TYR A 58 1.73 -4.25 -9.45
CA TYR A 58 2.28 -4.91 -8.27
C TYR A 58 1.66 -4.36 -6.97
N PRO A 59 1.27 -5.21 -6.01
CA PRO A 59 1.17 -6.67 -6.09
C PRO A 59 0.23 -7.09 -7.21
N GLN A 60 0.57 -8.16 -7.93
CA GLN A 60 -0.21 -8.59 -9.08
C GLN A 60 -1.61 -9.01 -8.59
N ALA A 61 -2.64 -8.31 -9.06
CA ALA A 61 -4.02 -8.73 -8.82
C ALA A 61 -4.24 -10.11 -9.46
N PHE A 62 -4.76 -11.08 -8.69
CA PHE A 62 -5.00 -12.43 -9.22
C PHE A 62 -6.25 -12.50 -10.11
N GLN A 63 -6.92 -11.38 -10.37
CA GLN A 63 -8.06 -11.37 -11.28
C GLN A 63 -7.59 -11.65 -12.71
N GLU A 64 -7.74 -12.91 -13.12
CA GLU A 64 -7.87 -13.30 -14.51
C GLU A 64 -8.97 -12.46 -15.15
N LYS A 65 -8.61 -11.30 -15.70
CA LYS A 65 -9.43 -10.61 -16.69
C LYS A 65 -9.44 -11.50 -17.93
N ARG A 66 -10.37 -12.45 -17.97
CA ARG A 66 -10.73 -13.14 -19.20
C ARG A 66 -11.32 -12.10 -20.15
N THR A 67 -10.48 -11.49 -20.98
CA THR A 67 -10.95 -10.64 -22.07
C THR A 67 -11.57 -11.54 -23.14
N PHE A 68 -12.85 -11.33 -23.46
CA PHE A 68 -13.63 -12.15 -24.41
C PHE A 68 -13.26 -11.92 -25.89
N ASP A 69 -12.11 -11.30 -26.16
CA ASP A 69 -11.61 -11.04 -27.50
C ASP A 69 -10.16 -11.54 -27.53
N GLY A 70 -9.88 -12.58 -28.32
CA GLY A 70 -8.70 -13.46 -28.28
C GLY A 70 -7.33 -12.83 -28.59
N LYS A 71 -7.09 -11.61 -28.10
CA LYS A 71 -5.78 -10.98 -28.02
C LYS A 71 -5.31 -11.07 -26.58
N THR A 72 -4.49 -12.07 -26.31
CA THR A 72 -3.68 -12.14 -25.08
C THR A 72 -2.73 -10.95 -25.10
N ILE A 73 -3.13 -9.84 -24.48
CA ILE A 73 -2.17 -8.82 -24.08
C ILE A 73 -1.49 -9.41 -22.84
N PRO A 74 -0.17 -9.67 -22.83
CA PRO A 74 0.53 -9.99 -21.60
C PRO A 74 0.47 -8.76 -20.69
N GLN A 75 -0.58 -8.64 -19.87
CA GLN A 75 -0.60 -7.69 -18.76
C GLN A 75 0.18 -8.34 -17.60
N GLY A 76 1.49 -8.20 -17.71
CA GLY A 76 2.47 -8.68 -16.73
C GLY A 76 3.85 -8.06 -16.95
N SER A 77 3.92 -6.97 -17.72
CA SER A 77 5.10 -6.11 -17.66
C SER A 77 4.88 -5.20 -16.46
N PHE A 78 5.66 -5.37 -15.38
CA PHE A 78 5.98 -4.25 -14.51
C PHE A 78 6.23 -3.07 -15.44
N LYS A 79 5.28 -2.13 -15.51
CA LYS A 79 5.45 -0.94 -16.32
C LYS A 79 6.44 -0.11 -15.54
N ASN A 80 7.72 -0.31 -15.85
CA ASN A 80 8.82 0.57 -15.48
C ASN A 80 8.64 1.91 -16.21
N GLU A 81 7.47 2.53 -16.12
CA GLU A 81 7.23 3.89 -16.55
C GLU A 81 7.73 4.80 -15.42
N LYS A 82 9.07 4.88 -15.35
CA LYS A 82 9.83 5.91 -14.65
C LYS A 82 9.60 5.91 -13.14
N GLU A 83 10.34 5.01 -12.50
CA GLU A 83 10.67 4.92 -11.08
C GLU A 83 10.52 6.26 -10.35
N ALA A 84 9.34 6.48 -9.78
CA ALA A 84 9.21 7.35 -8.64
C ALA A 84 9.82 6.64 -7.43
N LYS A 85 11.15 6.42 -7.46
CA LYS A 85 11.91 5.95 -6.29
C LYS A 85 12.05 7.13 -5.34
N ILE A 86 11.01 7.32 -4.56
CA ILE A 86 11.08 8.01 -3.27
C ILE A 86 12.11 7.25 -2.43
N ASP A 87 13.00 7.99 -1.78
CA ASP A 87 14.07 7.41 -0.97
C ASP A 87 13.47 6.64 0.21
N ASP A 88 13.95 5.43 0.46
CA ASP A 88 13.43 4.59 1.54
C ASP A 88 13.57 5.28 2.90
N GLU A 89 14.68 6.01 3.12
CA GLU A 89 14.88 6.77 4.35
C GLU A 89 13.84 7.88 4.46
N PHE A 90 13.43 8.48 3.32
CA PHE A 90 12.37 9.48 3.33
C PHE A 90 11.03 8.88 3.76
N ILE A 91 10.70 7.64 3.38
CA ILE A 91 9.49 6.94 3.85
C ILE A 91 9.61 6.65 5.36
N GLU A 92 10.73 6.07 5.78
CA GLU A 92 10.94 5.60 7.16
C GLU A 92 10.98 6.73 8.21
N ILE A 93 11.23 7.98 7.81
CA ILE A 93 11.17 9.14 8.71
C ILE A 93 9.78 9.79 8.78
N GLN A 94 8.79 9.31 8.01
CA GLN A 94 7.42 9.85 8.08
C GLN A 94 6.67 9.28 9.27
N TYR A 95 5.97 10.15 9.98
CA TYR A 95 5.10 9.82 11.10
C TYR A 95 3.80 10.64 10.99
N GLY A 96 2.69 9.98 11.29
CA GLY A 96 1.40 10.64 11.50
C GLY A 96 1.37 11.34 12.86
N GLU A 97 0.47 12.32 13.00
CA GLU A 97 0.31 13.04 14.28
C GLU A 97 -0.25 12.16 15.41
N GLN A 98 -1.02 11.12 15.09
CA GLN A 98 -1.63 10.23 16.10
C GLN A 98 -1.05 8.81 16.08
N LYS A 99 -1.01 8.18 14.90
CA LYS A 99 -0.56 6.79 14.74
C LYS A 99 0.22 6.63 13.43
N THR A 100 1.13 5.66 13.40
CA THR A 100 1.87 5.31 12.20
C THR A 100 2.03 3.79 12.12
N PHE A 101 1.81 3.24 10.93
CA PHE A 101 1.92 1.80 10.66
C PHE A 101 2.63 1.55 9.34
N ASP A 102 3.30 0.41 9.23
CA ASP A 102 3.74 -0.14 7.96
C ASP A 102 2.84 -1.29 7.54
N VAL A 103 2.10 -1.09 6.45
CA VAL A 103 1.20 -2.07 5.88
C VAL A 103 1.91 -2.75 4.71
N ILE A 104 2.12 -4.05 4.81
CA ILE A 104 2.70 -4.87 3.73
C ILE A 104 1.57 -5.63 3.06
N VAL A 105 1.37 -5.39 1.77
CA VAL A 105 0.33 -6.07 0.97
C VAL A 105 0.96 -7.22 0.20
N ASP A 106 0.78 -8.45 0.68
CA ASP A 106 1.42 -9.63 0.09
C ASP A 106 0.67 -10.10 -1.16
N THR A 107 -0.66 -10.12 -1.15
CA THR A 107 -1.48 -10.54 -2.30
C THR A 107 -2.75 -9.71 -2.46
N ARG A 108 -3.29 -9.71 -3.68
CA ARG A 108 -4.56 -9.06 -4.04
C ARG A 108 -5.51 -10.09 -4.66
N TYR A 109 -6.09 -10.96 -3.81
CA TYR A 109 -7.03 -11.99 -4.25
C TYR A 109 -8.49 -11.52 -4.12
N ASN A 110 -9.32 -11.85 -5.12
CA ASN A 110 -10.77 -11.58 -5.11
C ASN A 110 -11.17 -10.12 -4.78
N THR A 111 -10.43 -9.12 -5.31
CA THR A 111 -10.66 -7.68 -5.04
C THR A 111 -10.31 -7.22 -3.62
N SER A 112 -9.75 -8.09 -2.77
CA SER A 112 -9.31 -7.73 -1.42
C SER A 112 -7.79 -7.81 -1.28
N TRP A 113 -7.28 -7.15 -0.25
CA TRP A 113 -5.85 -7.19 0.10
C TRP A 113 -5.60 -8.16 1.24
N GLN A 114 -4.52 -8.94 1.12
CA GLN A 114 -4.01 -9.80 2.18
C GLN A 114 -2.59 -9.38 2.56
N GLY A 115 -2.28 -9.40 3.85
CA GLY A 115 -0.94 -9.08 4.29
C GLY A 115 -0.82 -8.89 5.80
N LYS A 116 0.07 -7.97 6.19
CA LYS A 116 0.41 -7.73 7.60
C LYS A 116 0.63 -6.26 7.90
N VAL A 117 0.38 -5.91 9.16
CA VAL A 117 0.64 -4.58 9.73
C VAL A 117 1.79 -4.70 10.72
N LEU A 118 2.75 -3.81 10.58
CA LEU A 118 3.87 -3.63 11.49
C LEU A 118 3.77 -2.25 12.15
N ASP A 119 4.28 -2.14 13.38
CA ASP A 119 4.53 -0.84 13.99
C ASP A 119 5.83 -0.22 13.44
N THR A 120 6.13 1.00 13.87
CA THR A 120 7.32 1.74 13.43
C THR A 120 8.64 1.12 13.88
N GLU A 121 8.62 0.18 14.83
CA GLU A 121 9.78 -0.60 15.25
C GLU A 121 9.92 -1.92 14.44
N GLY A 122 9.02 -2.17 13.49
CA GLY A 122 8.98 -3.36 12.66
C GLY A 122 8.37 -4.59 13.34
N LYS A 123 7.73 -4.42 14.50
CA LYS A 123 7.06 -5.51 15.21
C LYS A 123 5.67 -5.72 14.61
N MET A 124 5.30 -6.99 14.47
CA MET A 124 3.99 -7.35 13.94
C MET A 124 2.87 -6.93 14.89
N VAL A 125 1.96 -6.10 14.38
CA VAL A 125 0.68 -5.75 15.01
C VAL A 125 -0.35 -6.83 14.72
N GLY A 126 -0.41 -7.30 13.47
CA GLY A 126 -1.32 -8.37 13.06
C GLY A 126 -1.23 -8.70 11.58
N SER A 127 -1.96 -9.72 11.16
CA SER A 127 -2.20 -10.07 9.75
C SER A 127 -3.66 -9.80 9.39
N PHE A 128 -3.92 -9.52 8.11
CA PHE A 128 -5.26 -9.23 7.61
C PHE A 128 -5.54 -10.02 6.33
N ASP A 129 -6.78 -10.48 6.18
CA ASP A 129 -7.35 -11.04 4.96
C ASP A 129 -8.59 -10.22 4.54
N GLY A 130 -8.32 -9.02 4.04
CA GLY A 130 -9.30 -8.05 3.60
C GLY A 130 -9.19 -6.69 4.28
N GLU A 131 -9.77 -5.69 3.63
CA GLU A 131 -9.69 -4.28 4.00
C GLU A 131 -10.37 -3.99 5.35
N LEU A 132 -11.41 -4.75 5.68
CA LEU A 132 -12.09 -4.65 6.99
C LEU A 132 -11.24 -5.18 8.15
N GLU A 133 -10.44 -6.22 7.92
CA GLU A 133 -9.52 -6.71 8.94
C GLU A 133 -8.35 -5.74 9.11
N LEU A 134 -7.81 -5.23 8.01
CA LEU A 134 -6.81 -4.16 8.04
C LEU A 134 -7.32 -2.93 8.81
N TYR A 135 -8.55 -2.49 8.55
CA TYR A 135 -9.17 -1.37 9.27
C TYR A 135 -9.28 -1.59 10.79
N LYS A 136 -9.40 -2.83 11.26
CA LYS A 136 -9.46 -3.14 12.70
C LYS A 136 -8.08 -3.14 13.38
N LEU A 137 -7.00 -3.24 12.60
CA LEU A 137 -5.63 -3.29 13.11
C LEU A 137 -5.00 -1.90 13.27
N ILE A 138 -5.56 -0.88 12.63
CA ILE A 138 -5.07 0.50 12.61
C ILE A 138 -5.84 1.40 13.59
#